data_AF-A0A975SDM4-F1
#
_entry.id   AF-A0A975SDM4-F1
#
_cell.length_a   1.000
_cell.length_b   1.000
_cell.length_c   1.000
_cell.angle_alpha   90.00
_cell.angle_beta   90.00
_cell.angle_gamma   90.00
#
_symmetry.space_group_name_H-M   'P 1'
#
loop_
_entity.id
_entity.type
_entity.pdbx_description
1 polymer ?
#
loop_
_entity_poly.entity_id
_entity_poly.type
_entity_poly.pdbx_seq_one_letter_code
_entity_poly.pdbx_strand_id
1 'polypeptide(L)'
;MNFGKAVRRRAAELGLSQTQLCLMTGISNAYMSMLMNSKIDDPRIGRVAVIAHALKLSLDELVERAKIEDEKVILRKNSRGGGDFADK
;
A
#
# COMPACT_ATOMS: atom_id res chain seq x y z
N MET A 1 -7.01 6.41 -1.09
CA MET A 1 -6.24 5.87 0.06
C MET A 1 -5.24 4.85 -0.45
N ASN A 2 -3.97 4.98 -0.09
CA ASN A 2 -2.91 4.12 -0.62
C ASN A 2 -2.59 2.92 0.30
N PHE A 3 -3.57 2.03 0.49
CA PHE A 3 -3.40 0.82 1.33
C PHE A 3 -2.24 -0.06 0.85
N GLY A 4 -2.08 -0.23 -0.47
CA GLY A 4 -1.01 -1.03 -1.05
C GLY A 4 0.39 -0.62 -0.61
N LYS A 5 0.66 0.69 -0.65
CA LYS A 5 1.95 1.25 -0.20
C LYS A 5 2.15 1.09 1.30
N ALA A 6 1.12 1.34 2.10
CA ALA A 6 1.19 1.18 3.54
C ALA A 6 1.53 -0.26 3.93
N VAL A 7 0.83 -1.23 3.31
CA VAL A 7 1.08 -2.67 3.48
C VAL A 7 2.49 -3.04 3.08
N ARG A 8 2.93 -2.63 1.88
CA ARG A 8 4.27 -2.95 1.36
C ARG A 8 5.39 -2.37 2.24
N ARG A 9 5.21 -1.13 2.71
CA ARG A 9 6.20 -0.46 3.56
C ARG A 9 6.30 -1.17 4.92
N ARG A 10 5.17 -1.49 5.54
CA ARG A 10 5.15 -2.24 6.80
C ARG A 10 5.71 -3.65 6.65
N ALA A 11 5.41 -4.33 5.54
CA ALA A 11 6.00 -5.62 5.21
C ALA A 11 7.53 -5.55 5.18
N ALA A 12 8.07 -4.52 4.53
CA ALA A 12 9.52 -4.29 4.45
C ALA A 12 10.13 -3.99 5.83
N GLU A 13 9.45 -3.20 6.69
CA GLU A 13 9.88 -2.95 8.08
C GLU A 13 9.99 -4.25 8.90
N LEU A 14 9.17 -5.25 8.58
CA LEU A 14 9.16 -6.55 9.25
C LEU A 14 10.05 -7.60 8.56
N GLY A 15 10.72 -7.25 7.46
CA GLY A 15 11.48 -8.21 6.65
C GLY A 15 10.63 -9.27 5.96
N LEU A 16 9.33 -9.03 5.79
CA LEU A 16 8.38 -9.97 5.18
C LEU A 16 8.34 -9.80 3.66
N SER A 17 8.42 -10.92 2.94
CA SER A 17 8.19 -10.96 1.50
C SER A 17 6.68 -11.02 1.20
N GLN A 18 6.31 -10.65 -0.03
CA GLN A 18 4.92 -10.76 -0.50
C GLN A 18 4.40 -12.20 -0.39
N THR A 19 5.24 -13.20 -0.68
CA THR A 19 4.90 -14.62 -0.56
C THR A 19 4.61 -15.00 0.89
N GLN A 20 5.45 -14.55 1.83
CA GLN A 20 5.24 -14.77 3.27
C GLN A 20 3.91 -14.15 3.73
N LEU A 21 3.62 -12.92 3.28
CA LEU A 21 2.35 -12.26 3.55
C LEU A 21 1.15 -13.02 2.99
N CYS A 22 1.25 -13.59 1.79
CA CYS A 22 0.19 -14.42 1.22
C CYS A 22 -0.06 -15.67 2.07
N LEU A 23 1.00 -16.33 2.52
CA LEU A 23 0.91 -17.50 3.40
C LEU A 23 0.28 -17.15 4.76
N MET A 24 0.68 -16.03 5.37
CA MET A 24 0.15 -15.59 6.67
C MET A 24 -1.31 -15.16 6.61
N THR A 25 -1.74 -14.58 5.49
CA THR A 25 -3.10 -14.01 5.33
C THR A 25 -4.07 -14.95 4.62
N GLY A 26 -3.58 -16.02 3.99
CA GLY A 26 -4.36 -16.87 3.10
C GLY A 26 -4.82 -16.18 1.81
N ILE A 27 -4.30 -15.00 1.52
CA ILE A 27 -4.68 -14.20 0.35
C ILE A 27 -3.84 -14.64 -0.85
N SER A 28 -4.49 -14.82 -2.00
CA SER A 28 -3.81 -15.20 -3.24
C SER A 28 -2.77 -14.15 -3.66
N ASN A 29 -1.65 -14.61 -4.22
CA ASN A 29 -0.56 -13.75 -4.68
C ASN A 29 -1.02 -12.69 -5.71
N ALA A 30 -1.95 -13.07 -6.60
CA ALA A 30 -2.56 -12.13 -7.55
C ALA A 30 -3.29 -10.98 -6.84
N TYR A 31 -4.11 -11.28 -5.83
CA TYR A 31 -4.82 -10.27 -5.05
C TYR A 31 -3.85 -9.39 -4.25
N MET A 32 -2.85 -10.00 -3.60
CA MET A 32 -1.83 -9.27 -2.85
C MET A 32 -1.04 -8.32 -3.76
N SER A 33 -0.68 -8.76 -4.96
CA SER A 33 -0.02 -7.93 -5.97
C SER A 33 -0.91 -6.76 -6.40
N MET A 34 -2.19 -7.00 -6.69
CA MET A 34 -3.12 -5.93 -7.04
C MET A 34 -3.29 -4.92 -5.91
N LEU A 35 -3.39 -5.40 -4.66
CA LEU A 35 -3.46 -4.54 -3.48
C LEU A 35 -2.19 -3.69 -3.33
N MET A 36 -1.01 -4.31 -3.33
CA MET A 36 0.29 -3.63 -3.13
C MET A 36 0.61 -2.62 -4.24
N ASN A 37 0.12 -2.85 -5.44
CA ASN A 37 0.25 -1.93 -6.57
C ASN A 37 -0.90 -0.92 -6.67
N SER A 38 -1.75 -0.84 -5.64
CA SER A 38 -2.90 0.08 -5.57
C SER A 38 -3.83 -0.03 -6.79
N LYS A 39 -3.98 -1.24 -7.34
CA LYS A 39 -4.94 -1.56 -8.42
C LYS A 39 -6.33 -1.92 -7.89
N ILE A 40 -6.51 -1.86 -6.56
CA ILE A 40 -7.78 -2.08 -5.89
C ILE A 40 -8.15 -0.75 -5.23
N ASP A 41 -9.24 -0.15 -5.69
CA ASP A 41 -9.71 1.15 -5.21
C ASP A 41 -10.34 1.03 -3.81
N ASP A 42 -11.20 0.02 -3.64
CA ASP A 42 -11.88 -0.27 -2.37
C ASP A 42 -11.67 -1.74 -1.94
N PRO A 43 -10.59 -2.05 -1.20
CA PRO A 43 -10.39 -3.38 -0.69
C PRO A 43 -11.38 -3.67 0.44
N ARG A 44 -12.06 -4.82 0.36
CA ARG A 44 -13.04 -5.26 1.37
C ARG A 44 -12.42 -5.22 2.78
N ILE A 45 -13.07 -4.51 3.72
CA ILE A 45 -12.60 -4.30 5.09
C ILE A 45 -12.10 -5.58 5.77
N GLY A 46 -12.83 -6.69 5.62
CA GLY A 46 -12.42 -7.98 6.20
C GLY A 46 -11.03 -8.45 5.74
N ARG A 47 -10.68 -8.22 4.47
CA ARG A 47 -9.34 -8.55 3.94
C ARG A 47 -8.28 -7.57 4.43
N VAL A 48 -8.62 -6.28 4.55
CA VAL A 48 -7.71 -5.26 5.09
C VAL A 48 -7.38 -5.56 6.56
N ALA A 49 -8.36 -5.97 7.35
CA ALA A 49 -8.18 -6.35 8.75
C ALA A 49 -7.27 -7.58 8.90
N VAL A 50 -7.44 -8.60 8.06
CA VAL A 50 -6.56 -9.79 8.07
C VAL A 50 -5.11 -9.41 7.76
N ILE A 51 -4.90 -8.53 6.78
CA ILE A 51 -3.56 -8.05 6.42
C ILE A 51 -2.96 -7.19 7.55
N ALA A 52 -3.75 -6.31 8.17
CA ALA A 52 -3.32 -5.51 9.31
C ALA A 52 -2.82 -6.39 10.46
N HIS A 53 -3.61 -7.42 10.80
CA HIS A 53 -3.24 -8.39 11.84
C HIS A 53 -1.94 -9.15 11.49
N ALA A 54 -1.79 -9.62 10.25
CA ALA A 54 -0.56 -10.26 9.80
C ALA A 54 0.67 -9.33 9.86
N LEU A 55 0.46 -8.03 9.71
CA LEU A 55 1.48 -6.99 9.82
C LEU A 55 1.69 -6.46 11.25
N LYS A 56 1.07 -7.09 12.25
CA LYS A 56 1.11 -6.64 13.66
C LYS A 56 0.70 -5.17 13.79
N LEU A 57 -0.35 -4.78 13.09
CA LEU A 57 -0.97 -3.46 13.15
C LEU A 57 -2.45 -3.60 13.47
N SER A 58 -2.99 -2.60 14.14
CA SER A 58 -4.44 -2.41 14.22
C SER A 58 -5.00 -1.96 12.87
N LEU A 59 -6.30 -2.21 12.62
CA LEU A 59 -6.96 -1.74 11.41
C LEU A 59 -6.86 -0.20 11.29
N ASP A 60 -7.07 0.50 12.39
CA ASP A 60 -6.98 1.96 12.47
C ASP A 60 -5.57 2.48 12.09
N GLU A 61 -4.52 1.89 12.66
CA GLU A 61 -3.13 2.23 12.31
C GLU A 61 -2.82 2.02 10.82
N LEU A 62 -3.36 0.95 10.22
CA LEU A 62 -3.17 0.69 8.80
C LEU A 62 -3.89 1.74 7.93
N VAL A 63 -5.10 2.13 8.34
CA VAL A 63 -5.86 3.20 7.67
C VAL A 63 -5.14 4.54 7.78
N GLU A 64 -4.62 4.88 8.95
CA GLU A 64 -3.85 6.12 9.15
C GLU A 64 -2.60 6.15 8.27
N ARG A 65 -1.83 5.06 8.24
CA ARG A 65 -0.68 4.91 7.33
C ARG A 65 -1.09 5.04 5.86
N ALA A 66 -2.24 4.49 5.48
CA ALA A 66 -2.74 4.59 4.11
C ALA A 66 -3.16 6.03 3.72
N LYS A 67 -3.68 6.83 4.67
CA LYS A 67 -3.96 8.26 4.48
C LYS A 67 -2.67 9.06 4.26
N ILE A 68 -1.67 8.84 5.13
CA ILE A 68 -0.38 9.52 5.05
C ILE A 68 0.31 9.24 3.69
N GLU A 69 0.24 8.00 3.21
CA GLU A 69 0.83 7.64 1.90
C GLU A 69 0.05 8.22 0.71
N ASP A 70 -1.25 8.48 0.88
CA ASP A 70 -2.08 9.19 -0.11
C ASP A 70 -1.67 10.67 -0.21
N GLU A 71 -1.54 11.35 0.93
CA GLU A 71 -1.17 12.76 1.02
C GLU A 71 0.24 13.05 0.48
N LYS A 72 1.21 12.16 0.76
CA LYS A 72 2.57 12.25 0.18
C LYS A 72 2.59 12.16 -1.33
N VAL A 73 1.66 11.42 -1.94
CA VAL A 73 1.55 11.33 -3.41
C VAL A 73 1.10 12.66 -3.99
N ILE A 74 0.19 13.37 -3.31
CA ILE A 74 -0.29 14.69 -3.72
C ILE A 74 0.87 15.70 -3.69
N LEU A 75 1.64 15.72 -2.59
CA LEU A 75 2.81 16.61 -2.45
C LEU A 75 3.88 16.35 -3.52
N ARG A 76 4.18 15.09 -3.85
CA ARG A 76 5.18 14.74 -4.88
C ARG A 76 4.73 15.04 -6.31
N LYS A 77 3.42 14.98 -6.61
CA LYS A 77 2.89 15.35 -7.93
C LYS A 77 3.00 16.86 -8.15
N ASN A 78 2.78 17.67 -7.11
CA ASN A 78 2.90 19.12 -7.20
C ASN A 78 4.34 19.59 -7.49
N SER A 79 5.36 18.83 -7.07
CA SER A 79 6.77 19.15 -7.33
C SER A 79 7.29 18.71 -8.71
N ARG A 80 6.50 18.02 -9.53
CA ARG A 80 6.93 17.51 -10.87
C ARG A 80 6.30 18.26 -12.05
N GLY A 81 5.57 19.35 -11.79
CA GLY A 81 5.14 20.28 -12.83
C GLY A 81 6.26 21.25 -13.19
N GLY A 82 7.27 20.78 -13.92
CA GLY A 82 8.38 21.63 -14.35
C GLY A 82 9.50 20.83 -15.00
N GLY A 83 9.34 20.49 -16.28
CA GLY A 83 10.42 19.91 -17.06
C GLY A 83 9.96 18.95 -18.13
N ASP A 84 9.23 19.45 -19.13
CA ASP A 84 9.41 19.01 -20.51
C ASP A 84 8.88 20.12 -21.43
N PHE A 85 9.79 20.93 -21.98
CA PHE A 85 9.69 21.68 -23.25
C PHE A 85 10.96 22.55 -23.37
N ALA A 86 12.02 21.93 -23.85
CA ALA A 86 13.06 22.62 -24.61
C ALA A 86 13.37 21.74 -25.82
N ASP A 87 12.44 21.81 -26.78
CA ASP A 87 12.65 21.40 -28.16
C ASP A 87 13.48 22.51 -28.86
N LYS A 88 14.34 22.10 -29.79
CA LYS A 88 15.25 22.86 -30.67
C LYS A 88 16.68 23.20 -30.22
#